data_AF-A0A2N5V3E3-F1
#
_entry.id   AF-A0A2N5V3E3-F1
#
_cell.length_a   1.000
_cell.length_b   1.000
_cell.length_c   1.000
_cell.angle_alpha   90.00
_cell.angle_beta   90.00
_cell.angle_gamma   90.00
#
_symmetry.space_group_name_H-M   'P 1'
#
loop_
_entity.id
_entity.type
_entity.pdbx_description
1 polymer ?
#
loop_
_entity_poly.entity_id
_entity_poly.type
_entity_poly.pdbx_seq_one_letter_code
_entity_poly.pdbx_strand_id
1 'polypeptide(L)'
;MVTSKKPEGFERTKEAFYLNIKILWGLIESGAVPSPPKPNQLVKFNQQFSSAEQIENFINSCGSPHLVAINQIETLREANSRRKKLAKNVYHMLDMRIQYIHTLLARIGIHKWAPNLEAQPNSWYNKAC
;
A
#
# COMPACT_ATOMS: atom_id res chain seq x y z
N MET A 1 -28.84 3.72 22.46
CA MET A 1 -27.61 4.38 21.98
C MET A 1 -26.44 3.81 22.76
N VAL A 2 -25.63 2.93 22.14
CA VAL A 2 -24.39 2.46 22.77
C VAL A 2 -23.39 3.60 22.66
N THR A 3 -23.20 4.37 23.73
CA THR A 3 -22.01 5.19 23.90
C THR A 3 -20.84 4.22 24.03
N SER A 4 -20.25 3.86 22.89
CA SER A 4 -19.14 2.92 22.82
C SER A 4 -17.97 3.53 23.58
N LYS A 5 -17.71 3.01 24.78
CA LYS A 5 -16.59 3.39 25.63
C LYS A 5 -15.32 2.97 24.87
N LYS A 6 -14.70 3.92 24.17
CA LYS A 6 -13.47 3.68 23.43
C LYS A 6 -12.33 3.38 24.41
N PRO A 7 -11.44 2.44 24.10
CA PRO A 7 -10.28 2.16 24.95
C PRO A 7 -9.33 3.35 24.99
N GLU A 8 -8.50 3.41 26.03
CA GLU A 8 -7.45 4.41 26.14
C GLU A 8 -6.53 4.38 24.89
N GLY A 9 -6.19 5.55 24.37
CA GLY A 9 -5.35 5.68 23.19
C GLY A 9 -6.05 5.47 21.83
N PHE A 10 -7.36 5.19 21.80
CA PHE A 10 -8.11 5.00 20.55
C PHE A 10 -7.86 6.11 19.52
N GLU A 11 -7.99 7.38 19.91
CA GLU A 11 -7.84 8.49 18.98
C GLU A 11 -6.42 8.60 18.42
N ARG A 12 -5.39 8.40 19.27
CA ARG A 12 -3.98 8.38 18.83
C ARG A 12 -3.71 7.27 17.82
N THR A 13 -4.24 6.07 18.08
CA THR A 13 -4.10 4.93 17.18
C THR A 13 -4.83 5.18 15.85
N LYS A 14 -6.04 5.74 15.90
CA LYS A 14 -6.81 6.12 14.71
C LYS A 14 -6.06 7.14 13.86
N GLU A 15 -5.50 8.18 14.46
CA GLU A 15 -4.69 9.20 13.78
C GLU A 15 -3.44 8.60 13.16
N ALA A 16 -2.75 7.70 13.87
CA ALA A 16 -1.60 6.99 13.33
C ALA A 16 -1.97 6.14 12.11
N PHE A 17 -3.11 5.44 12.12
CA PHE A 17 -3.60 4.69 10.96
C PHE A 17 -3.88 5.61 9.77
N TYR A 18 -4.60 6.72 9.97
CA TYR A 18 -4.87 7.67 8.89
C TYR A 18 -3.59 8.29 8.31
N LEU A 19 -2.60 8.59 9.16
CA LEU A 19 -1.31 9.07 8.69
C LEU A 19 -0.60 8.03 7.81
N ASN A 20 -0.55 6.77 8.24
CA ASN A 20 0.09 5.70 7.46
C ASN A 20 -0.62 5.46 6.11
N ILE A 21 -1.95 5.48 6.11
CA ILE A 21 -2.76 5.34 4.88
C ILE A 21 -2.50 6.51 3.91
N LYS A 22 -2.48 7.76 4.42
CA LYS A 22 -2.13 8.94 3.60
C LYS A 22 -0.72 8.82 3.01
N ILE A 23 0.24 8.35 3.81
CA ILE A 23 1.61 8.10 3.36
C ILE A 23 1.62 7.06 2.22
N LEU A 24 0.91 5.93 2.37
CA LEU A 24 0.82 4.89 1.33
C LEU A 24 0.23 5.42 0.02
N TRP A 25 -0.81 6.26 0.08
CA TRP A 25 -1.34 6.94 -1.10
C TRP A 25 -0.43 8.02 -1.71
N GLY A 26 0.62 8.43 -1.00
CA GLY A 26 1.46 9.56 -1.40
C GLY A 26 0.82 10.93 -1.15
N LEU A 27 -0.20 11.02 -0.28
CA LEU A 27 -0.90 12.26 0.07
C LEU A 27 -0.11 13.05 1.12
N ILE A 28 1.07 13.51 0.73
CA ILE A 28 1.99 14.26 1.58
C ILE A 28 1.59 15.74 1.65
N GLU A 29 0.94 16.25 0.61
CA GLU A 29 0.53 17.65 0.50
C GLU A 29 -0.89 17.87 1.04
N SER A 30 -1.12 19.07 1.61
CA SER A 30 -2.44 19.45 2.12
C SER A 30 -3.46 19.56 0.98
N GLY A 31 -4.64 18.97 1.15
CA GLY A 31 -5.69 18.97 0.14
C GLY A 31 -5.51 17.96 -1.00
N ALA A 32 -4.46 17.12 -0.97
CA ALA A 32 -4.27 16.07 -1.96
C ALA A 32 -5.38 15.00 -1.87
N VAL A 33 -5.90 14.60 -3.04
CA VAL A 33 -6.95 13.59 -3.20
C VAL A 33 -6.32 12.30 -3.73
N PRO A 34 -6.71 11.11 -3.24
CA PRO A 34 -6.21 9.84 -3.78
C PRO A 34 -6.57 9.71 -5.27
N SER A 35 -5.58 9.34 -6.08
CA SER A 35 -5.81 9.03 -7.49
C SER A 35 -6.42 7.64 -7.63
N PRO A 36 -7.33 7.41 -8.58
CA PRO A 36 -7.82 6.07 -8.88
C PRO A 36 -6.68 5.18 -9.43
N PRO A 37 -6.81 3.85 -9.32
CA PRO A 37 -5.88 2.94 -9.95
C PRO A 37 -5.88 3.08 -11.48
N LYS A 38 -4.71 2.88 -12.10
CA LYS A 38 -4.59 2.90 -13.56
C LYS A 38 -5.44 1.77 -14.17
N PRO A 39 -6.30 2.02 -15.19
CA PRO A 39 -7.14 0.97 -15.78
C PRO A 39 -6.35 -0.25 -16.27
N ASN A 40 -5.20 -0.03 -16.91
CA ASN A 40 -4.33 -1.12 -17.37
C ASN A 40 -3.77 -1.99 -16.23
N GLN A 41 -3.56 -1.41 -15.04
CA GLN A 41 -3.14 -2.17 -13.87
C GLN A 41 -4.27 -3.07 -13.37
N LEU A 42 -5.50 -2.55 -13.30
CA LEU A 42 -6.68 -3.33 -12.91
C LEU A 42 -6.90 -4.51 -13.87
N VAL A 43 -6.84 -4.27 -15.18
CA VAL A 43 -7.01 -5.33 -16.20
C VAL A 43 -5.95 -6.42 -16.02
N LYS A 44 -4.67 -6.06 -15.93
CA LYS A 44 -3.58 -7.03 -15.73
C LYS A 44 -3.73 -7.80 -14.42
N PHE A 45 -4.09 -7.12 -13.33
CA PHE A 45 -4.28 -7.76 -12.03
C PHE A 45 -5.42 -8.78 -12.07
N ASN A 46 -6.58 -8.39 -12.62
CA ASN A 46 -7.76 -9.27 -12.70
C ASN A 46 -7.60 -10.42 -13.71
N GLN A 47 -6.68 -10.31 -14.68
CA GLN A 47 -6.28 -11.42 -15.55
C GLN A 47 -5.36 -12.41 -14.82
N GLN A 48 -4.56 -11.93 -13.88
CA GLN A 48 -3.58 -12.73 -13.13
C GLN A 48 -4.21 -13.47 -11.95
N PHE A 49 -5.15 -12.84 -11.24
CA PHE A 49 -5.70 -13.35 -10.00
C PHE A 49 -7.23 -13.43 -10.04
N SER A 50 -7.77 -14.60 -9.68
CA SER A 50 -9.21 -14.87 -9.65
C SER A 50 -9.75 -15.11 -8.24
N SER A 51 -8.89 -15.27 -7.23
CA SER A 51 -9.28 -15.41 -5.81
C SER A 51 -8.26 -14.81 -4.84
N ALA A 52 -8.70 -14.54 -3.60
CA ALA A 52 -7.81 -14.11 -2.52
C ALA A 52 -6.75 -15.18 -2.17
N GLU A 53 -7.13 -16.46 -2.19
CA GLU A 53 -6.21 -17.58 -1.93
C GLU A 53 -5.07 -17.62 -2.93
N GLN A 54 -5.33 -17.34 -4.22
CA GLN A 54 -4.28 -17.25 -5.23
C GLN A 54 -3.30 -16.11 -4.93
N ILE A 55 -3.81 -14.96 -4.48
CA ILE A 55 -2.98 -13.80 -4.12
C ILE A 55 -2.10 -14.14 -2.92
N GLU A 56 -2.69 -14.68 -1.85
CA GLU A 56 -1.96 -15.06 -0.63
C GLU A 56 -0.92 -16.14 -0.91
N ASN A 57 -1.29 -17.18 -1.65
CA ASN A 57 -0.35 -18.22 -2.06
C ASN A 57 0.79 -17.62 -2.88
N PHE A 58 0.52 -16.74 -3.83
CA PHE A 58 1.55 -16.11 -4.64
C PHE A 58 2.51 -15.24 -3.80
N ILE A 59 1.99 -14.52 -2.80
CA ILE A 59 2.79 -13.70 -1.87
C ILE A 59 3.68 -14.58 -0.99
N ASN A 60 3.14 -15.70 -0.50
CA ASN A 60 3.78 -16.59 0.47
C ASN A 60 4.70 -17.65 -0.18
N SER A 61 4.52 -17.96 -1.46
CA SER A 61 5.37 -18.88 -2.20
C SER A 61 6.80 -18.35 -2.27
N CYS A 62 7.74 -19.13 -1.72
CA CYS A 62 9.16 -18.84 -1.83
C CYS A 62 9.59 -18.96 -3.30
N GLY A 63 10.17 -17.89 -3.86
CA GLY A 63 10.65 -17.87 -5.24
C GLY A 63 9.65 -17.35 -6.29
N SER A 64 8.46 -16.87 -5.88
CA SER A 64 7.55 -16.18 -6.81
C SER A 64 8.25 -15.00 -7.50
N PRO A 65 8.18 -14.88 -8.84
CA PRO A 65 8.80 -13.78 -9.56
C PRO A 65 8.12 -12.45 -9.21
N HIS A 66 8.86 -11.36 -9.30
CA HIS A 66 8.27 -10.04 -9.30
C HIS A 66 7.58 -9.82 -10.66
N LEU A 67 6.25 -9.63 -10.65
CA LEU A 67 5.46 -9.33 -11.84
C LEU A 67 5.79 -7.96 -12.44
N VAL A 68 6.29 -7.04 -11.61
CA VAL A 68 6.83 -5.74 -12.03
C VAL A 68 8.17 -5.47 -11.34
N ALA A 69 9.06 -4.73 -11.98
CA ALA A 69 10.36 -4.45 -11.38
C ALA A 69 10.21 -3.50 -10.17
N ILE A 70 11.01 -3.70 -9.11
CA ILE A 70 10.96 -2.85 -7.89
C ILE A 70 11.19 -1.37 -8.23
N ASN A 71 12.08 -1.08 -9.19
CA ASN A 71 12.33 0.29 -9.64
C ASN A 71 11.19 0.91 -10.47
N GLN A 72 10.12 0.16 -10.78
CA GLN A 72 8.89 0.65 -11.40
C GLN A 72 7.80 0.97 -10.37
N ILE A 73 8.02 0.68 -9.08
CA ILE A 73 7.07 1.01 -8.01
C ILE A 73 7.06 2.53 -7.76
N GLU A 74 5.89 3.14 -7.87
CA GLU A 74 5.65 4.58 -7.68
C GLU A 74 5.31 4.89 -6.21
N THR A 75 4.69 3.96 -5.50
CA THR A 75 4.33 4.08 -4.07
C THR A 75 5.53 4.49 -3.23
N LEU A 76 5.42 5.58 -2.46
CA LEU A 76 6.49 6.09 -1.58
C LEU A 76 7.82 6.44 -2.28
N ARG A 77 7.88 6.50 -3.61
CA ARG A 77 9.11 6.82 -4.36
C ARG A 77 9.66 8.19 -3.98
N GLU A 78 8.83 9.22 -4.03
CA GLU A 78 9.22 10.58 -3.63
C GLU A 78 9.52 10.69 -2.15
N ALA A 79 8.78 9.96 -1.30
CA ALA A 79 9.06 9.90 0.12
C ALA A 79 10.46 9.30 0.37
N ASN A 80 10.93 8.38 -0.48
CA ASN A 80 12.30 7.87 -0.45
C ASN A 80 13.32 8.91 -0.93
N SER A 81 13.02 9.67 -1.98
CA SER A 81 13.88 10.75 -2.48
C SER A 81 14.03 11.92 -1.49
N ARG A 82 12.92 12.36 -0.87
CA ARG A 82 12.91 13.44 0.14
C ARG A 82 13.45 12.96 1.51
N ARG A 83 13.46 11.64 1.78
CA ARG A 83 14.03 10.98 2.98
C ARG A 83 15.54 11.14 3.16
N LYS A 84 16.29 11.39 2.08
CA LYS A 84 17.77 11.57 2.15
C LYS A 84 18.23 12.72 3.07
N LYS A 85 17.30 13.50 3.66
CA LYS A 85 17.57 14.70 4.48
C LYS A 85 17.31 14.58 6.02
N LEU A 86 16.82 13.46 6.61
CA LEU A 86 16.22 13.45 7.98
C LEU A 86 16.70 12.38 9.03
N ALA A 87 17.78 12.63 9.79
CA ALA A 87 18.35 11.88 10.95
C ALA A 87 18.58 10.32 10.91
N LYS A 88 19.85 9.90 11.15
CA LYS A 88 20.45 8.55 10.94
C LYS A 88 19.72 7.32 11.51
N ASN A 89 19.11 7.44 12.69
CA ASN A 89 18.67 6.26 13.46
C ASN A 89 17.19 5.90 13.28
N VAL A 90 16.35 6.84 12.81
CA VAL A 90 14.94 6.59 12.44
C VAL A 90 14.84 5.99 11.02
N TYR A 91 15.91 6.10 10.23
CA TYR A 91 15.96 5.65 8.82
C TYR A 91 15.79 4.14 8.63
N HIS A 92 16.49 3.30 9.40
CA HIS A 92 16.55 1.86 9.13
C HIS A 92 15.19 1.17 9.31
N MET A 93 14.39 1.60 10.29
CA MET A 93 13.05 1.05 10.50
C MET A 93 12.07 1.44 9.38
N LEU A 94 12.23 2.63 8.79
CA LEU A 94 11.38 3.08 7.68
C LEU A 94 11.82 2.45 6.36
N ASP A 95 13.12 2.25 6.14
CA ASP A 95 13.66 1.65 4.91
C ASP A 95 13.21 0.19 4.75
N MET A 96 13.34 -0.61 5.81
CA MET A 96 12.83 -1.99 5.84
C MET A 96 11.33 -2.06 5.48
N ARG A 97 10.51 -1.13 6.00
CA ARG A 97 9.07 -1.08 5.72
C ARG A 97 8.79 -0.70 4.26
N ILE A 98 9.50 0.26 3.69
CA ILE A 98 9.35 0.65 2.28
C ILE A 98 9.77 -0.51 1.38
N GLN A 99 10.91 -1.13 1.66
CA GLN A 99 11.40 -2.28 0.90
C GLN A 99 10.41 -3.43 0.96
N TYR A 100 9.83 -3.70 2.13
CA TYR A 100 8.77 -4.69 2.29
C TYR A 100 7.54 -4.35 1.43
N ILE A 101 7.03 -3.11 1.51
CA ILE A 101 5.91 -2.64 0.68
C ILE A 101 6.23 -2.77 -0.81
N HIS A 102 7.40 -2.28 -1.25
CA HIS A 102 7.82 -2.35 -2.65
C HIS A 102 7.93 -3.78 -3.15
N THR A 103 8.48 -4.68 -2.33
CA THR A 103 8.60 -6.11 -2.66
C THR A 103 7.22 -6.74 -2.80
N LEU A 104 6.30 -6.45 -1.88
CA LEU A 104 4.93 -6.98 -1.92
C LEU A 104 4.20 -6.51 -3.19
N LEU A 105 4.23 -5.21 -3.46
CA LEU A 105 3.61 -4.60 -4.63
C LEU A 105 4.23 -5.12 -5.94
N ALA A 106 5.55 -5.30 -5.96
CA ALA A 106 6.27 -5.85 -7.09
C ALA A 106 5.88 -7.30 -7.40
N ARG A 107 5.68 -8.12 -6.35
CA ARG A 107 5.19 -9.50 -6.49
C ARG A 107 3.81 -9.53 -7.13
N ILE A 108 2.87 -8.71 -6.66
CA ILE A 108 1.47 -8.75 -7.16
C ILE A 108 1.21 -7.83 -8.36
N GLY A 109 2.24 -7.21 -8.93
CA GLY A 109 2.13 -6.43 -10.17
C GLY A 109 1.49 -5.04 -10.01
N ILE A 110 1.46 -4.51 -8.78
CA ILE A 110 0.89 -3.19 -8.48
C ILE A 110 2.01 -2.14 -8.52
N HIS A 111 1.91 -1.16 -9.42
CA HIS A 111 2.92 -0.09 -9.55
C HIS A 111 2.71 1.00 -8.50
N LYS A 112 1.45 1.35 -8.24
CA LYS A 112 1.03 2.36 -7.25
C LYS A 112 -0.06 1.79 -6.36
N TRP A 113 0.13 1.91 -5.05
CA TRP A 113 -0.88 1.57 -4.06
C TRP A 113 -2.03 2.57 -4.18
N ALA A 114 -3.12 2.10 -4.76
CA ALA A 114 -4.29 2.90 -5.06
C ALA A 114 -5.51 1.98 -5.03
N PRO A 115 -6.07 1.69 -3.84
CA PRO A 115 -7.38 1.05 -3.72
C PRO A 115 -8.42 1.68 -4.64
N ASN A 116 -9.25 0.85 -5.25
CA ASN A 116 -10.35 1.28 -6.09
C ASN A 116 -11.55 1.67 -5.23
N LEU A 117 -11.76 2.99 -5.05
CA LEU A 117 -12.86 3.53 -4.27
C LEU A 117 -14.24 3.34 -4.92
N GLU A 118 -14.27 3.10 -6.24
CA GLU A 118 -15.49 2.86 -7.01
C GLU A 118 -15.88 1.37 -7.05
N ALA A 119 -14.98 0.48 -6.63
CA ALA A 119 -15.25 -0.96 -6.57
C ALA A 119 -15.90 -1.34 -5.24
N GLN A 120 -16.52 -2.53 -5.22
CA GLN A 120 -16.96 -3.12 -3.97
C GLN A 120 -15.77 -3.31 -3.02
N PRO A 121 -15.94 -3.06 -1.70
CA PRO A 121 -14.86 -3.20 -0.72
C PRO A 121 -14.20 -4.58 -0.70
N ASN A 122 -14.93 -5.62 -1.11
CA ASN A 122 -14.48 -7.01 -1.16
C ASN A 122 -13.83 -7.42 -2.50
N SER A 123 -13.64 -6.48 -3.45
CA SER A 123 -12.95 -6.79 -4.70
C SER A 123 -11.53 -7.30 -4.45
N TRP A 124 -11.06 -8.25 -5.27
CA TRP A 124 -9.76 -8.89 -5.09
C TRP A 124 -8.60 -7.89 -5.15
N TYR A 125 -8.73 -6.91 -6.04
CA TYR A 125 -7.77 -5.82 -6.13
C TYR A 125 -7.69 -4.98 -4.84
N ASN A 126 -8.83 -4.65 -4.22
CA ASN A 126 -8.85 -3.93 -2.94
C ASN A 126 -8.33 -4.78 -1.79
N LYS A 127 -8.55 -6.10 -1.80
CA LYS A 127 -7.97 -7.01 -0.81
C LYS A 127 -6.47 -7.17 -0.93
N ALA A 128 -5.92 -6.96 -2.13
CA ALA A 128 -4.49 -7.03 -2.38
C ALA A 128 -3.74 -5.72 -2.10
N CYS A 129 -4.48 -4.62 -1.88
CA CYS A 129 -3.95 -3.33 -1.43
C CYS A 129 -3.95 -3.27 0.09
#